data_AF-A0A964KPM2-F1
#
_entry.id   AF-A0A964KPM2-F1
#
_cell.length_a   1.000
_cell.length_b   1.000
_cell.length_c   1.000
_cell.angle_alpha   90.00
_cell.angle_beta   90.00
_cell.angle_gamma   90.00
#
_symmetry.space_group_name_H-M   'P 1'
#
loop_
_entity.id
_entity.type
_entity.pdbx_description
1 polymer ?
#
loop_
_entity_poly.entity_id
_entity_poly.type
_entity_poly.pdbx_seq_one_letter_code
_entity_poly.pdbx_strand_id
1 'polypeptide(L)'
;MQSTSRHLNTPDWVSIGKASEFLGVNPGTLRQWTSLGKLHVFRTPGGHRRFSSAELAALSEPAAAPAAGIEQTLLSQLRSRYRSMAHSASHHEQWITDLDPAARERFHTLGDTLLDQLGAYLATTNPRERRAALQTGRDLGRRYGEGCTSAGLDTARAIEAYVLFRRPLLDVLTKTVSSHPDQSPQTSRIVRDAERFMDEVLACIASGAGSRSTVQHSA
;
A
#
# COMPACT_ATOMS: atom_id res chain seq x y z
N MET A 1 23.16 43.62 -10.74
CA MET A 1 22.89 42.59 -11.78
C MET A 1 24.09 41.67 -11.88
N GLN A 2 24.07 40.52 -11.20
CA GLN A 2 24.94 39.37 -11.45
C GLN A 2 24.18 38.15 -10.90
N SER A 3 23.81 37.22 -11.76
CA SER A 3 23.42 35.87 -11.35
C SER A 3 23.76 34.92 -12.48
N THR A 4 24.70 34.06 -12.14
CA THR A 4 25.49 33.15 -12.94
C THR A 4 24.59 32.11 -13.60
N SER A 5 24.60 32.06 -14.93
CA SER A 5 24.00 30.98 -15.70
C SER A 5 24.79 29.69 -15.45
N ARG A 6 24.12 28.69 -14.88
CA ARG A 6 24.68 27.37 -14.61
C ARG A 6 24.66 26.55 -15.92
N HIS A 7 25.83 26.39 -16.53
CA HIS A 7 26.01 25.55 -17.72
C HIS A 7 25.68 24.08 -17.40
N LEU A 8 24.67 23.52 -18.07
CA LEU A 8 24.37 22.08 -18.12
C LEU A 8 24.80 21.56 -19.49
N ASN A 9 25.93 20.82 -19.60
CA ASN A 9 26.12 19.70 -20.57
C ASN A 9 27.58 19.19 -20.66
N THR A 10 28.03 18.43 -19.67
CA THR A 10 29.00 17.35 -19.90
C THR A 10 28.72 16.24 -18.89
N PRO A 11 28.60 14.96 -19.27
CA PRO A 11 28.55 13.88 -18.28
C PRO A 11 29.89 13.85 -17.54
N ASP A 12 29.89 14.23 -16.26
CA ASP A 12 31.09 14.19 -15.42
C ASP A 12 31.53 12.73 -15.27
N TRP A 13 32.63 12.35 -15.93
CA TRP A 13 33.18 11.00 -15.90
C TRP A 13 34.15 10.83 -14.73
N VAL A 14 33.81 9.99 -13.75
CA VAL A 14 34.61 9.76 -12.54
C VAL A 14 35.40 8.46 -12.59
N SER A 15 36.48 8.38 -11.82
CA SER A 15 37.30 7.18 -11.67
C SER A 15 36.58 6.10 -10.85
N ILE A 16 37.05 4.85 -10.95
CA ILE A 16 36.48 3.74 -10.15
C ILE A 16 36.52 4.01 -8.64
N GLY A 17 37.58 4.64 -8.13
CA GLY A 17 37.69 4.95 -6.70
C GLY A 17 36.60 5.91 -6.26
N LYS A 18 36.41 7.01 -7.00
CA LYS A 18 35.37 8.00 -6.72
C LYS A 18 33.95 7.43 -6.93
N ALA A 19 33.77 6.56 -7.92
CA ALA A 19 32.49 5.86 -8.14
C ALA A 19 32.15 4.89 -7.01
N SER A 20 33.14 4.14 -6.52
CA SER A 20 33.01 3.21 -5.40
C SER A 20 32.68 3.93 -4.10
N GLU A 21 33.35 5.04 -3.82
CA GLU A 21 33.09 5.90 -2.68
C GLU A 21 31.69 6.50 -2.76
N PHE A 22 31.27 6.99 -3.94
CA PHE A 22 29.94 7.54 -4.17
C PHE A 22 28.82 6.51 -3.96
N LEU A 23 29.02 5.26 -4.39
CA LEU A 23 28.02 4.18 -4.26
C LEU A 23 28.12 3.38 -2.94
N GLY A 24 29.13 3.65 -2.10
CA GLY A 24 29.36 2.89 -0.87
C GLY A 24 29.72 1.40 -1.09
N VAL A 25 30.29 1.04 -2.25
CA VAL A 25 30.66 -0.33 -2.61
C VAL A 25 32.15 -0.47 -2.92
N ASN A 26 32.73 -1.65 -2.69
CA ASN A 26 34.13 -1.90 -3.01
C ASN A 26 34.38 -1.84 -4.56
N PRO A 27 35.53 -1.32 -5.02
CA PRO A 27 35.94 -1.36 -6.43
C PRO A 27 35.83 -2.73 -7.13
N GLY A 28 35.95 -3.85 -6.39
CA GLY A 28 35.73 -5.20 -6.93
C GLY A 28 34.28 -5.40 -7.40
N THR A 29 33.30 -5.01 -6.59
CA THR A 29 31.86 -5.07 -6.90
C THR A 29 31.52 -4.25 -8.14
N LEU A 30 32.12 -3.07 -8.25
CA LEU A 30 31.90 -2.15 -9.36
C LEU A 30 32.47 -2.71 -10.69
N ARG A 31 33.60 -3.43 -10.64
CA ARG A 31 34.12 -4.19 -11.80
C ARG A 31 33.19 -5.32 -12.20
N GLN A 32 32.66 -6.07 -11.24
CA GLN A 32 31.72 -7.17 -11.50
C GLN A 32 30.44 -6.66 -12.17
N TRP A 33 29.89 -5.54 -11.72
CA TRP A 33 28.68 -4.95 -12.30
C TRP A 33 28.87 -4.51 -13.74
N THR A 34 30.01 -3.91 -14.06
CA THR A 34 30.32 -3.59 -15.46
C THR A 34 30.53 -4.83 -16.34
N SER A 35 31.13 -5.91 -15.82
CA SER A 35 31.26 -7.15 -16.62
C SER A 35 29.91 -7.82 -16.86
N LEU A 36 28.94 -7.59 -15.98
CA LEU A 36 27.55 -8.04 -16.14
C LEU A 36 26.69 -7.06 -16.95
N GLY A 37 27.27 -5.99 -17.49
CA GLY A 37 26.55 -4.99 -18.30
C GLY A 37 25.61 -4.08 -17.53
N LYS A 38 25.68 -4.05 -16.18
CA LYS A 38 24.79 -3.27 -15.32
C LYS A 38 25.11 -1.76 -15.26
N LEU A 39 26.25 -1.37 -15.82
CA LEU A 39 26.80 -0.02 -15.77
C LEU A 39 27.55 0.27 -17.07
N HIS A 40 27.29 1.43 -17.68
CA HIS A 40 28.07 1.88 -18.83
C HIS A 40 29.44 2.37 -18.36
N VAL A 41 30.48 1.90 -19.04
CA VAL A 41 31.86 2.23 -18.71
C VAL A 41 32.58 2.72 -19.95
N PHE A 42 33.13 3.92 -19.86
CA PHE A 42 34.06 4.44 -20.85
C PHE A 42 35.47 4.01 -20.46
N ARG A 43 36.28 3.57 -21.43
CA ARG A 43 37.71 3.26 -21.20
C ARG A 43 38.57 4.34 -21.83
N THR A 44 39.49 4.90 -21.05
CA THR A 44 40.50 5.81 -21.60
C THR A 44 41.52 5.04 -22.45
N PRO A 45 42.31 5.72 -23.31
CA PRO A 45 43.38 5.08 -24.09
C PRO A 45 44.39 4.29 -23.25
N GLY A 46 44.58 4.65 -21.98
CA GLY A 46 45.41 3.91 -21.00
C GLY A 46 44.70 2.74 -20.30
N GLY A 47 43.49 2.36 -20.71
CA GLY A 47 42.75 1.21 -20.19
C GLY A 47 41.98 1.45 -18.88
N HIS A 48 41.99 2.66 -18.33
CA HIS A 48 41.27 2.97 -17.09
C HIS A 48 39.77 3.14 -17.33
N ARG A 49 38.98 2.59 -16.40
CA ARG A 49 37.51 2.68 -16.42
C ARG A 49 37.03 4.03 -15.88
N ARG A 50 36.08 4.63 -16.58
CA ARG A 50 35.41 5.88 -16.24
C ARG A 50 33.90 5.68 -16.21
N PHE A 51 33.25 6.28 -15.23
CA PHE A 51 31.83 6.09 -14.91
C PHE A 51 31.10 7.42 -14.99
N SER A 52 29.91 7.42 -15.59
CA SER A 52 29.09 8.63 -15.67
C SER A 52 28.54 8.99 -14.28
N SER A 53 28.80 10.20 -13.80
CA SER A 53 28.26 10.67 -12.51
C SER A 53 26.73 10.67 -12.49
N ALA A 54 26.08 10.89 -13.63
CA ALA A 54 24.61 10.85 -13.75
C ALA A 54 24.07 9.41 -13.59
N GLU A 55 24.76 8.42 -14.16
CA GLU A 55 24.38 7.01 -14.04
C GLU A 55 24.65 6.49 -12.63
N LEU A 56 25.76 6.92 -12.00
CA LEU A 56 26.06 6.62 -10.61
C LEU A 56 25.02 7.23 -9.65
N ALA A 57 24.59 8.47 -9.88
CA ALA A 57 23.54 9.11 -9.11
C ALA A 57 22.21 8.33 -9.19
N ALA A 58 21.82 7.89 -10.38
CA ALA A 58 20.63 7.07 -10.60
C ALA A 58 20.67 5.71 -9.89
N LEU A 59 21.86 5.17 -9.61
CA LEU A 59 22.07 3.93 -8.85
C LEU A 59 22.13 4.14 -7.32
N SER A 60 22.45 5.37 -6.88
CA SER A 60 22.55 5.74 -5.47
C SER A 60 21.22 6.21 -4.90
N GLU A 61 20.32 6.69 -5.75
CA GLU A 61 18.91 6.78 -5.37
C GLU A 61 18.42 5.36 -5.04
N PRO A 62 17.79 5.13 -3.86
CA PRO A 62 17.20 3.84 -3.56
C PRO A 62 16.31 3.51 -4.73
N ALA A 63 16.64 2.43 -5.45
CA ALA A 63 15.92 2.00 -6.63
C ALA A 63 14.44 2.14 -6.30
N ALA A 64 13.79 3.14 -6.92
CA ALA A 64 12.36 3.29 -6.79
C ALA A 64 11.84 1.90 -7.14
N ALA A 65 11.23 1.22 -6.15
CA ALA A 65 10.55 -0.02 -6.38
C ALA A 65 9.78 0.16 -7.70
N PRO A 66 9.94 -0.75 -8.67
CA PRO A 66 9.62 -0.54 -10.09
C PRO A 66 8.32 0.26 -10.16
N ALA A 67 8.42 1.54 -10.60
CA ALA A 67 7.42 2.59 -10.44
C ALA A 67 6.11 2.05 -9.85
N ALA A 68 6.05 1.98 -8.51
CA ALA A 68 4.99 1.26 -7.82
C ALA A 68 3.65 1.57 -8.48
N GLY A 69 3.05 0.57 -9.14
CA GLY A 69 1.82 0.74 -9.92
C GLY A 69 0.76 1.48 -9.11
N ILE A 70 -0.24 2.07 -9.79
CA ILE A 70 -1.30 2.84 -9.12
C ILE A 70 -1.86 2.08 -7.92
N GLU A 71 -2.03 0.77 -8.04
CA GLU A 71 -2.48 -0.15 -7.00
C GLU A 71 -1.56 -0.16 -5.77
N GLN A 72 -0.24 -0.29 -5.96
CA GLN A 72 0.72 -0.33 -4.86
C GLN A 72 0.81 1.01 -4.12
N THR A 73 0.73 2.11 -4.87
CA THR A 73 0.70 3.47 -4.31
C THR A 73 -0.63 3.75 -3.60
N LEU A 74 -1.75 3.27 -4.15
CA LEU A 74 -3.05 3.32 -3.50
C LEU A 74 -3.02 2.55 -2.17
N LEU A 75 -2.49 1.33 -2.16
CA LEU A 75 -2.47 0.49 -0.96
C LEU A 75 -1.60 1.06 0.16
N SER A 76 -0.45 1.66 -0.17
CA SER A 76 0.38 2.30 0.85
C SER A 76 -0.34 3.50 1.49
N GLN A 77 -1.04 4.30 0.67
CA GLN A 77 -1.86 5.42 1.14
C GLN A 77 -3.04 4.94 1.99
N LEU A 78 -3.74 3.89 1.56
CA LEU A 78 -4.85 3.29 2.31
C LEU A 78 -4.40 2.78 3.68
N ARG A 79 -3.30 2.02 3.75
CA ARG A 79 -2.75 1.54 5.03
C ARG A 79 -2.36 2.69 5.96
N SER A 80 -1.68 3.71 5.43
CA SER A 80 -1.30 4.90 6.22
C SER A 80 -2.53 5.62 6.77
N ARG A 81 -3.54 5.84 5.91
CA ARG A 81 -4.77 6.54 6.26
C ARG A 81 -5.61 5.76 7.27
N TYR A 82 -5.72 4.43 7.09
CA TYR A 82 -6.40 3.53 8.01
C TYR A 82 -5.76 3.59 9.40
N ARG A 83 -4.44 3.42 9.52
CA ARG A 83 -3.75 3.47 10.82
C ARG A 83 -3.94 4.81 11.52
N SER A 84 -3.80 5.91 10.79
CA SER A 84 -4.00 7.26 11.33
C SER A 84 -5.43 7.44 11.87
N MET A 85 -6.44 6.98 11.12
CA MET A 85 -7.82 7.07 11.56
C MET A 85 -8.13 6.10 12.70
N ALA A 86 -7.69 4.85 12.65
CA ALA A 86 -7.94 3.86 13.70
C ALA A 86 -7.34 4.32 15.05
N HIS A 87 -6.15 4.94 15.00
CA HIS A 87 -5.57 5.61 16.16
C HIS A 87 -6.45 6.77 16.65
N SER A 88 -6.87 7.67 15.76
CA SER A 88 -7.74 8.80 16.11
C SER A 88 -9.10 8.35 16.68
N ALA A 89 -9.74 7.36 16.07
CA ALA A 89 -11.05 6.83 16.46
C ALA A 89 -11.01 6.20 17.85
N SER A 90 -9.91 5.54 18.21
CA SER A 90 -9.68 5.01 19.57
C SER A 90 -9.69 6.09 20.67
N HIS A 91 -9.51 7.36 20.30
CA HIS A 91 -9.50 8.50 21.21
C HIS A 91 -10.79 9.36 21.16
N HIS A 92 -11.58 9.31 20.09
CA HIS A 92 -12.71 10.21 19.88
C HIS A 92 -14.09 9.51 19.85
N GLU A 93 -14.13 8.23 19.50
CA GLU A 93 -15.38 7.46 19.45
C GLU A 93 -15.59 6.73 20.77
N GLN A 94 -16.49 7.24 21.62
CA GLN A 94 -16.71 6.72 22.97
C GLN A 94 -16.94 5.20 23.01
N TRP A 95 -17.77 4.68 22.12
CA TRP A 95 -18.05 3.24 22.03
C TRP A 95 -16.83 2.40 21.60
N ILE A 96 -15.84 2.99 20.90
CA ILE A 96 -14.55 2.33 20.58
C ILE A 96 -13.63 2.37 21.79
N THR A 97 -13.60 3.49 22.51
CA THR A 97 -12.83 3.63 23.76
C THR A 97 -13.32 2.64 24.81
N ASP A 98 -14.63 2.42 24.90
CA ASP A 98 -15.29 1.50 25.84
C ASP A 98 -15.03 0.02 25.53
N LEU A 99 -14.58 -0.33 24.33
CA LEU A 99 -14.17 -1.69 24.01
C LEU A 99 -12.99 -2.12 24.88
N ASP A 100 -12.99 -3.38 25.31
CA ASP A 100 -11.82 -3.99 25.95
C ASP A 100 -10.57 -3.91 25.02
N PRO A 101 -9.36 -3.65 25.56
CA PRO A 101 -8.14 -3.57 24.76
C PRO A 101 -7.89 -4.79 23.87
N ALA A 102 -8.22 -6.01 24.30
CA ALA A 102 -8.06 -7.21 23.48
C ALA A 102 -9.11 -7.28 22.36
N ALA A 103 -10.29 -6.69 22.52
CA ALA A 103 -11.24 -6.51 21.43
C ALA A 103 -10.72 -5.50 20.40
N ARG A 104 -10.17 -4.37 20.85
CA ARG A 104 -9.57 -3.36 19.95
C ARG A 104 -8.44 -3.94 19.11
N GLU A 105 -7.51 -4.66 19.72
CA GLU A 105 -6.39 -5.29 19.01
C GLU A 105 -6.85 -6.32 17.97
N ARG A 106 -7.88 -7.11 18.30
CA ARG A 106 -8.50 -8.04 17.34
C ARG A 106 -9.10 -7.32 16.14
N PHE A 107 -9.80 -6.20 16.36
CA PHE A 107 -10.34 -5.40 15.25
C PHE A 107 -9.24 -4.76 14.40
N HIS A 108 -8.17 -4.27 15.03
CA HIS A 108 -6.99 -3.76 14.32
C HIS A 108 -6.38 -4.81 13.40
N THR A 109 -6.12 -6.01 13.92
CA THR A 109 -5.59 -7.15 13.15
C THR A 109 -6.50 -7.52 11.98
N LEU A 110 -7.82 -7.58 12.22
CA LEU A 110 -8.80 -7.87 11.16
C LEU A 110 -8.79 -6.80 10.06
N GLY A 111 -8.72 -5.51 10.42
CA GLY A 111 -8.69 -4.41 9.45
C GLY A 111 -7.40 -4.38 8.62
N ASP A 112 -6.23 -4.63 9.23
CA ASP A 112 -4.97 -4.74 8.48
C ASP A 112 -5.02 -5.91 7.49
N THR A 113 -5.54 -7.07 7.93
CA THR A 113 -5.70 -8.24 7.06
C THR A 113 -6.68 -7.96 5.91
N LEU A 114 -7.77 -7.22 6.16
CA LEU A 114 -8.72 -6.81 5.11
C LEU A 114 -8.05 -5.92 4.05
N LEU A 115 -7.19 -4.97 4.46
CA LEU A 115 -6.46 -4.11 3.53
C LEU A 115 -5.43 -4.89 2.72
N ASP A 116 -4.80 -5.89 3.31
CA ASP A 116 -3.89 -6.78 2.58
C ASP A 116 -4.63 -7.60 1.51
N GLN A 117 -5.82 -8.13 1.84
CA GLN A 117 -6.66 -8.84 0.88
C GLN A 117 -7.22 -7.93 -0.21
N LEU A 118 -7.61 -6.69 0.12
CA LEU A 118 -7.97 -5.69 -0.88
C LEU A 118 -6.81 -5.45 -1.84
N GLY A 119 -5.58 -5.34 -1.32
CA GLY A 119 -4.40 -5.17 -2.15
C GLY A 119 -4.12 -6.33 -3.09
N ALA A 120 -4.18 -7.56 -2.57
CA ALA A 120 -4.06 -8.75 -3.39
C ALA A 120 -5.15 -8.80 -4.49
N TYR A 121 -6.39 -8.43 -4.14
CA TYR A 121 -7.53 -8.43 -5.05
C TYR A 121 -7.40 -7.39 -6.19
N LEU A 122 -6.87 -6.20 -5.88
CA LEU A 122 -6.67 -5.13 -6.87
C LEU A 122 -5.45 -5.40 -7.78
N ALA A 123 -4.38 -5.96 -7.24
CA ALA A 123 -3.12 -6.11 -7.96
C ALA A 123 -3.07 -7.35 -8.87
N THR A 124 -3.81 -8.43 -8.56
CA THR A 124 -3.74 -9.68 -9.34
C THR A 124 -4.60 -9.66 -10.60
N THR A 125 -4.04 -10.19 -11.69
CA THR A 125 -4.77 -10.50 -12.93
C THR A 125 -5.23 -11.95 -12.99
N ASN A 126 -4.75 -12.81 -12.08
CA ASN A 126 -5.10 -14.22 -12.02
C ASN A 126 -6.50 -14.41 -11.40
N PRO A 127 -7.48 -14.97 -12.14
CA PRO A 127 -8.84 -15.13 -11.63
C PRO A 127 -8.96 -16.01 -10.38
N ARG A 128 -8.05 -17.00 -10.19
CA ARG A 128 -8.06 -17.88 -9.03
C ARG A 128 -7.62 -17.14 -7.77
N GLU A 129 -6.50 -16.42 -7.85
CA GLU A 129 -5.99 -15.58 -6.75
C GLU A 129 -6.98 -14.47 -6.42
N ARG A 130 -7.56 -13.84 -7.44
CA ARG A 130 -8.58 -12.80 -7.25
C ARG A 130 -9.80 -13.33 -6.49
N ARG A 131 -10.26 -14.55 -6.84
CA ARG A 131 -11.36 -15.20 -6.12
C ARG A 131 -10.97 -15.57 -4.69
N ALA A 132 -9.74 -16.05 -4.47
CA ALA A 132 -9.23 -16.38 -3.15
C ALA A 132 -9.18 -15.15 -2.24
N ALA A 133 -8.62 -14.03 -2.72
CA ALA A 133 -8.54 -12.79 -1.97
C ALA A 133 -9.92 -12.26 -1.56
N LEU A 134 -10.89 -12.28 -2.49
CA LEU A 134 -12.27 -11.90 -2.20
C LEU A 134 -12.92 -12.84 -1.17
N GLN A 135 -12.68 -14.15 -1.29
CA GLN A 135 -13.23 -15.13 -0.35
C GLN A 135 -12.66 -14.92 1.06
N THR A 136 -11.35 -14.71 1.19
CA THR A 136 -10.74 -14.35 2.48
C THR A 136 -11.31 -13.05 3.04
N GLY A 137 -11.53 -12.04 2.19
CA GLY A 137 -12.23 -10.80 2.58
C GLY A 137 -13.62 -11.07 3.18
N ARG A 138 -14.43 -11.92 2.54
CA ARG A 138 -15.76 -12.31 3.06
C ARG A 138 -15.68 -13.01 4.41
N ASP A 139 -14.74 -13.94 4.57
CA ASP A 139 -14.57 -14.66 5.84
C ASP A 139 -14.08 -13.74 6.96
N LEU A 140 -13.21 -12.77 6.65
CA LEU A 140 -12.82 -11.70 7.58
C LEU A 140 -14.00 -10.81 7.96
N GLY A 141 -14.87 -10.46 6.99
CA GLY A 141 -16.10 -9.72 7.25
C GLY A 141 -17.01 -10.45 8.25
N ARG A 142 -17.23 -11.75 8.07
CA ARG A 142 -18.02 -12.56 9.01
C ARG A 142 -17.41 -12.55 10.42
N ARG A 143 -16.10 -12.79 10.52
CA ARG A 143 -15.36 -12.76 11.80
C ARG A 143 -15.40 -11.39 12.47
N TYR A 144 -15.40 -10.31 11.69
CA TYR A 144 -15.54 -8.96 12.20
C TYR A 144 -16.92 -8.77 12.85
N GLY A 145 -18.00 -9.16 12.15
CA GLY A 145 -19.36 -9.12 12.70
C GLY A 145 -19.53 -9.98 13.97
N GLU A 146 -19.03 -11.22 13.97
CA GLU A 146 -19.02 -12.10 15.14
C GLU A 146 -18.21 -11.51 16.31
N GLY A 147 -17.10 -10.84 16.00
CA GLY A 147 -16.26 -10.12 16.94
C GLY A 147 -17.00 -8.96 17.61
N CYS A 148 -17.74 -8.17 16.83
CA CYS A 148 -18.61 -7.10 17.34
C CYS A 148 -19.67 -7.66 18.29
N THR A 149 -20.39 -8.70 17.89
CA THR A 149 -21.40 -9.33 18.76
C THR A 149 -20.79 -9.91 20.03
N SER A 150 -19.62 -10.53 19.93
CA SER A 150 -18.90 -11.05 21.11
C SER A 150 -18.39 -9.94 22.03
N ALA A 151 -18.27 -8.71 21.53
CA ALA A 151 -17.96 -7.51 22.30
C ALA A 151 -19.22 -6.77 22.79
N GLY A 152 -20.42 -7.35 22.63
CA GLY A 152 -21.68 -6.74 23.06
C GLY A 152 -22.25 -5.68 22.11
N LEU A 153 -21.67 -5.51 20.92
CA LEU A 153 -22.16 -4.59 19.91
C LEU A 153 -23.25 -5.25 19.05
N ASP A 154 -24.31 -4.50 18.76
CA ASP A 154 -25.35 -4.93 17.82
C ASP A 154 -24.87 -4.82 16.36
N THR A 155 -25.71 -5.32 15.43
CA THR A 155 -25.41 -5.29 14.00
C THR A 155 -25.27 -3.86 13.47
N ALA A 156 -26.06 -2.91 13.98
CA ALA A 156 -25.99 -1.52 13.56
C ALA A 156 -24.62 -0.92 13.91
N ARG A 157 -24.13 -1.14 15.13
CA ARG A 157 -22.80 -0.73 15.58
C ARG A 157 -21.68 -1.37 14.79
N ALA A 158 -21.79 -2.65 14.44
CA ALA A 158 -20.82 -3.33 13.57
C ALA A 158 -20.73 -2.69 12.17
N ILE A 159 -21.88 -2.31 11.60
CA ILE A 159 -21.95 -1.62 10.31
C ILE A 159 -21.44 -0.18 10.43
N GLU A 160 -21.80 0.54 11.48
CA GLU A 160 -21.30 1.90 11.75
C GLU A 160 -19.79 1.92 11.87
N ALA A 161 -19.21 0.95 12.59
CA ALA A 161 -17.78 0.75 12.67
C ALA A 161 -17.18 0.63 11.27
N TYR A 162 -17.66 -0.30 10.46
CA TYR A 162 -17.19 -0.50 9.09
C TYR A 162 -17.30 0.76 8.22
N VAL A 163 -18.43 1.48 8.27
CA VAL A 163 -18.66 2.70 7.49
C VAL A 163 -17.71 3.81 7.90
N LEU A 164 -17.35 3.91 9.18
CA LEU A 164 -16.32 4.84 9.64
C LEU A 164 -15.00 4.59 8.90
N PHE A 165 -14.61 3.32 8.74
CA PHE A 165 -13.41 2.92 8.01
C PHE A 165 -13.52 3.08 6.48
N ARG A 166 -14.73 3.07 5.92
CA ARG A 166 -14.97 3.27 4.47
C ARG A 166 -14.68 4.69 4.00
N ARG A 167 -14.94 5.70 4.83
CA ARG A 167 -14.81 7.12 4.43
C ARG A 167 -13.39 7.51 3.98
N PRO A 168 -12.32 7.24 4.75
CA PRO A 168 -10.97 7.57 4.30
C PRO A 168 -10.53 6.80 3.05
N LEU A 169 -11.07 5.61 2.82
CA LEU A 169 -10.76 4.83 1.63
C LEU A 169 -11.33 5.53 0.38
N LEU A 170 -12.55 6.05 0.45
CA LEU A 170 -13.15 6.84 -0.64
C LEU A 170 -12.33 8.10 -0.94
N ASP A 171 -11.83 8.80 0.09
CA ASP A 171 -10.97 9.97 -0.09
C ASP A 171 -9.70 9.61 -0.89
N VAL A 172 -9.05 8.50 -0.52
CA VAL A 172 -7.85 8.03 -1.21
C VAL A 172 -8.18 7.63 -2.65
N LEU A 173 -9.25 6.86 -2.89
CA LEU A 173 -9.67 6.48 -4.24
C LEU A 173 -9.95 7.71 -5.13
N THR A 174 -10.66 8.70 -4.59
CA THR A 174 -10.98 9.95 -5.30
C THR A 174 -9.70 10.71 -5.67
N LYS A 175 -8.75 10.78 -4.74
CA LYS A 175 -7.44 11.38 -4.98
C LYS A 175 -6.65 10.61 -6.04
N THR A 176 -6.68 9.27 -6.01
CA THR A 176 -6.01 8.43 -7.01
C THR A 176 -6.51 8.70 -8.43
N VAL A 177 -7.84 8.80 -8.62
CA VAL A 177 -8.45 9.15 -9.91
C VAL A 177 -7.98 10.54 -10.37
N SER A 178 -8.01 11.50 -9.45
CA SER A 178 -7.67 12.90 -9.75
C SER A 178 -6.19 13.08 -10.10
N SER A 179 -5.30 12.27 -9.51
CA SER A 179 -3.85 12.31 -9.76
C SER A 179 -3.41 11.58 -11.04
N HIS A 180 -4.28 10.80 -11.69
CA HIS A 180 -3.94 10.04 -12.90
C HIS A 180 -5.01 10.17 -14.00
N PRO A 181 -5.26 11.39 -14.52
CA PRO A 181 -6.28 11.63 -15.54
C PRO A 181 -6.06 10.81 -16.82
N ASP A 182 -4.80 10.62 -17.22
CA ASP A 182 -4.42 9.88 -18.44
C ASP A 182 -4.61 8.36 -18.32
N GLN A 183 -4.86 7.85 -17.11
CA GLN A 183 -5.06 6.41 -16.83
C GLN A 183 -6.50 6.12 -16.40
N SER A 184 -7.47 6.93 -16.87
CA SER A 184 -8.89 6.84 -16.51
C SER A 184 -9.49 5.42 -16.58
N PRO A 185 -9.23 4.58 -17.60
CA PRO A 185 -9.76 3.21 -17.62
C PRO A 185 -9.24 2.32 -16.48
N GLN A 186 -7.96 2.47 -16.13
CA GLN A 186 -7.32 1.70 -15.05
C GLN A 186 -7.79 2.18 -13.69
N THR A 187 -7.79 3.49 -13.44
CA THR A 187 -8.29 4.06 -12.18
C THR A 187 -9.77 3.77 -11.96
N SER A 188 -10.59 3.84 -13.00
CA SER A 188 -12.02 3.47 -12.93
C SER A 188 -12.23 2.00 -12.59
N ARG A 189 -11.37 1.10 -13.11
CA ARG A 189 -11.40 -0.33 -12.76
C ARG A 189 -11.03 -0.53 -11.29
N ILE A 190 -9.98 0.14 -10.81
CA ILE A 190 -9.54 0.06 -9.41
C ILE A 190 -10.66 0.51 -8.46
N VAL A 191 -11.31 1.64 -8.75
CA VAL A 191 -12.42 2.15 -7.93
C VAL A 191 -13.56 1.13 -7.87
N ARG A 192 -14.02 0.66 -9.03
CA ARG A 192 -15.10 -0.34 -9.13
C ARG A 192 -14.77 -1.63 -8.38
N ASP A 193 -13.54 -2.10 -8.51
CA ASP A 193 -13.08 -3.33 -7.86
C ASP A 193 -12.97 -3.16 -6.34
N ALA A 194 -12.49 -2.01 -5.87
CA ALA A 194 -12.44 -1.68 -4.45
C ALA A 194 -13.85 -1.58 -3.84
N GLU A 195 -14.78 -0.90 -4.52
CA GLU A 195 -16.19 -0.82 -4.10
C GLU A 195 -16.82 -2.21 -3.99
N ARG A 196 -16.66 -3.05 -5.02
CA ARG A 196 -17.17 -4.42 -4.99
C ARG A 196 -16.60 -5.23 -3.82
N PHE A 197 -15.29 -5.15 -3.57
CA PHE A 197 -14.67 -5.86 -2.46
C PHE A 197 -15.26 -5.40 -1.12
N MET A 198 -15.43 -4.09 -0.95
CA MET A 198 -16.01 -3.50 0.25
C MET A 198 -17.45 -3.95 0.48
N ASP A 199 -18.30 -3.89 -0.54
CA ASP A 199 -19.71 -4.25 -0.42
C ASP A 199 -19.90 -5.73 -0.04
N GLU A 200 -19.06 -6.61 -0.59
CA GLU A 200 -19.02 -8.04 -0.25
C GLU A 200 -18.59 -8.28 1.20
N VAL A 201 -17.61 -7.52 1.70
CA VAL A 201 -17.18 -7.56 3.10
C VAL A 201 -18.30 -7.08 4.02
N LEU A 202 -18.95 -5.96 3.69
CA LEU A 202 -20.05 -5.37 4.46
C LEU A 202 -21.24 -6.34 4.60
N ALA A 203 -21.63 -7.00 3.50
CA ALA A 203 -22.68 -8.01 3.52
C ALA A 203 -22.34 -9.19 4.47
N CYS A 204 -21.06 -9.58 4.51
CA CYS A 204 -20.60 -10.64 5.40
C CYS A 204 -20.52 -10.20 6.86
N ILE A 205 -20.19 -8.93 7.14
CA ILE A 205 -20.25 -8.33 8.48
C ILE A 205 -21.68 -8.41 9.03
N ALA A 206 -22.66 -7.95 8.25
CA ALA A 206 -24.06 -8.00 8.64
C ALA A 206 -24.52 -9.44 8.94
N SER A 207 -24.13 -10.39 8.09
CA SER A 207 -24.47 -11.81 8.27
C SER A 207 -23.82 -12.41 9.52
N GLY A 208 -22.56 -12.09 9.79
CA GLY A 208 -21.84 -12.54 11.00
C GLY A 208 -22.44 -11.98 12.28
N ALA A 209 -22.87 -10.72 12.28
CA ALA A 209 -23.49 -10.08 13.43
C ALA A 209 -24.92 -10.57 13.71
N GLY A 210 -25.69 -10.94 12.67
CA GLY A 210 -27.05 -11.44 12.80
C GLY A 210 -27.18 -12.87 13.32
N SER A 211 -26.11 -13.68 13.23
CA SER A 211 -26.17 -15.14 13.47
C SER A 211 -26.40 -15.55 14.94
N ARG A 212 -26.30 -14.63 15.92
CA ARG A 212 -26.55 -14.92 17.36
C ARG A 212 -27.88 -14.39 17.92
N SER A 213 -28.63 -13.57 17.18
CA SER A 213 -29.86 -12.96 17.73
C SER A 213 -31.06 -13.91 17.75
N THR A 214 -30.95 -15.13 17.19
CA THR A 214 -32.06 -16.08 17.06
C THR A 214 -32.22 -17.07 18.23
N VAL A 215 -31.42 -16.95 19.30
CA VAL A 215 -31.52 -17.84 20.48
C VAL A 215 -31.80 -17.05 21.75
N GLN A 216 -32.92 -16.33 21.77
CA GLN A 216 -33.62 -15.99 23.02
C GLN A 216 -34.98 -15.41 22.67
N HIS A 217 -35.98 -16.26 22.49
CA HIS A 217 -37.40 -16.04 22.80
C HIS A 217 -38.13 -17.37 22.56
N SER A 218 -38.14 -18.23 23.57
CA SER A 218 -39.19 -19.24 23.75
C SER A 218 -39.31 -19.46 25.25
N ALA A 219 -40.45 -19.00 25.76
CA ALA A 219 -40.95 -19.22 27.11
C ALA A 219 -41.36 -20.69 27.31
#